data_AF-A0A9D9E5N0-F1
#
_entry.id   AF-A0A9D9E5N0-F1
#
_cell.length_a   1.000
_cell.length_b   1.000
_cell.length_c   1.000
_cell.angle_alpha   90.00
_cell.angle_beta   90.00
_cell.angle_gamma   90.00
#
_symmetry.space_group_name_H-M   'P 1'
#
loop_
_entity.id
_entity.type
_entity.pdbx_description
1 polymer ?
#
loop_
_entity_poly.entity_id
_entity_poly.type
_entity_poly.pdbx_seq_one_letter_code
_entity_poly.pdbx_strand_id
1 'polypeptide(L)'
;MVMAGYASFIGTTLIFPLLFRFKRRFTTRTILMTVCPVLICCNLITMHTNNMLLLTVACFLSGFFRMWGTFECFSNMRLTITPEGNFSVFYPFIYIIVLESIQLSGLTSTYISDWGNWRYMHWMVIGLLIAVWLCVLCLTRHIRVMRKVPLINVDWIGCALWGIMLFAIVFVCIYGEYYDWLDSIYIRTSIVVAVMALLLNINRMTSIHRPYIPADVFRYKKFPVVLVLFLLLCLFLTTSSVLQNKLLTSILNFDPLNVISLNRFSFAGILAGAGIVFAEFPERGGSWDSLYCFDNIYCKAYTF
;
A
#
# COMPACT_ATOMS: atom_id res chain seq x y z
N MET A 1 -17.34 -9.14 0.49
CA MET A 1 -16.71 -7.85 0.14
C MET A 1 -15.50 -7.54 1.00
N VAL A 2 -15.56 -7.73 2.31
CA VAL A 2 -14.43 -7.49 3.25
C VAL A 2 -13.12 -8.14 2.78
N MET A 3 -13.16 -9.42 2.38
CA MET A 3 -12.00 -10.16 1.86
C MET A 3 -11.35 -9.50 0.62
N ALA A 4 -12.13 -8.89 -0.27
CA ALA A 4 -11.61 -8.22 -1.46
C ALA A 4 -10.82 -6.95 -1.10
N GLY A 5 -11.26 -6.21 -0.07
CA GLY A 5 -10.51 -5.08 0.48
C GLY A 5 -9.15 -5.51 1.04
N TYR A 6 -9.13 -6.57 1.86
CA TYR A 6 -7.87 -7.10 2.39
C TYR A 6 -6.95 -7.70 1.33
N ALA A 7 -7.49 -8.34 0.30
CA ALA A 7 -6.72 -8.82 -0.84
C ALA A 7 -5.95 -7.70 -1.53
N SER A 8 -6.56 -6.52 -1.65
CA SER A 8 -5.87 -5.34 -2.16
C SER A 8 -4.72 -4.90 -1.26
N PHE A 9 -4.88 -4.91 0.06
CA PHE A 9 -3.79 -4.56 0.98
C PHE A 9 -2.64 -5.56 0.89
N ILE A 10 -2.93 -6.86 0.83
CA ILE A 10 -1.92 -7.91 0.61
C ILE A 10 -1.14 -7.63 -0.70
N GLY A 11 -1.84 -7.28 -1.78
CA GLY A 11 -1.21 -6.90 -3.05
C GLY A 11 -0.25 -5.72 -2.92
N THR A 12 -0.62 -4.68 -2.16
CA THR A 12 0.26 -3.52 -1.91
C THR A 12 1.49 -3.86 -1.06
N THR A 13 1.37 -4.81 -0.11
CA THR A 13 2.48 -5.24 0.73
C THR A 13 3.48 -6.11 -0.04
N LEU A 14 3.00 -7.04 -0.88
CA LEU A 14 3.87 -7.97 -1.62
C LEU A 14 4.68 -7.30 -2.73
N ILE A 15 4.25 -6.17 -3.25
CA ILE A 15 5.03 -5.49 -4.29
C ILE A 15 6.20 -4.69 -3.69
N PHE A 16 6.13 -4.31 -2.41
CA PHE A 16 7.07 -3.38 -1.79
C PHE A 16 8.56 -3.78 -1.95
N PRO A 17 8.99 -5.02 -1.62
CA PRO A 17 10.38 -5.46 -1.81
C PRO A 17 10.82 -5.55 -3.29
N LEU A 18 9.86 -5.63 -4.23
CA LEU A 18 10.12 -5.74 -5.67
C LEU A 18 10.20 -4.37 -6.36
N LEU A 19 9.63 -3.32 -5.79
CA LEU A 19 9.55 -1.97 -6.36
C LEU A 19 10.93 -1.44 -6.78
N PHE A 20 11.93 -1.55 -5.91
CA PHE A 20 13.29 -1.09 -6.20
C PHE A 20 13.92 -1.81 -7.40
N ARG A 21 13.62 -3.09 -7.58
CA ARG A 21 14.12 -3.89 -8.72
C ARG A 21 13.40 -3.51 -10.01
N PHE A 22 12.09 -3.30 -9.96
CA PHE A 22 11.30 -2.89 -11.13
C PHE A 22 11.69 -1.51 -11.64
N LYS A 23 11.88 -0.54 -10.74
CA LYS A 23 12.32 0.83 -11.08
C LYS A 23 13.66 0.85 -11.83
N ARG A 24 14.60 -0.03 -11.46
CA ARG A 24 15.91 -0.13 -12.13
C ARG A 24 15.84 -0.77 -13.53
N ARG A 25 14.76 -1.49 -13.85
CA ARG A 25 14.59 -2.20 -15.12
C ARG A 25 13.85 -1.38 -16.16
N PHE A 26 12.68 -0.86 -15.78
CA PHE A 26 11.73 -0.26 -16.70
C PHE A 26 11.77 1.25 -16.61
N THR A 27 11.51 1.92 -17.73
CA THR A 27 11.35 3.37 -17.73
C THR A 27 10.01 3.73 -17.09
N THR A 28 9.98 4.88 -16.42
CA THR A 28 8.77 5.49 -15.85
C THR A 28 7.59 5.47 -16.82
N ARG A 29 7.84 5.86 -18.08
CA ARG A 29 6.81 5.90 -19.12
C ARG A 29 6.22 4.51 -19.38
N THR A 30 7.04 3.48 -19.51
CA THR A 30 6.55 2.12 -19.76
C THR A 30 5.79 1.58 -18.55
N ILE A 31 6.27 1.84 -17.34
CA ILE A 31 5.58 1.41 -16.11
C ILE A 31 4.20 2.04 -16.05
N LEU A 32 4.10 3.38 -16.13
CA LEU A 32 2.81 4.07 -16.03
C LEU A 32 1.86 3.70 -17.18
N MET A 33 2.37 3.48 -18.40
CA MET A 33 1.55 3.00 -19.52
C MET A 33 1.02 1.59 -19.34
N THR A 34 1.69 0.74 -18.57
CA THR A 34 1.20 -0.63 -18.26
C THR A 34 0.27 -0.65 -17.05
N VAL A 35 0.56 0.13 -16.02
CA VAL A 35 -0.22 0.17 -14.77
C VAL A 35 -1.62 0.74 -15.01
N CYS A 36 -1.74 1.85 -15.75
CA CYS A 36 -3.04 2.51 -15.97
C CYS A 36 -4.10 1.60 -16.62
N PRO A 37 -3.85 0.95 -17.79
CA PRO A 37 -4.84 0.08 -18.41
C PRO A 37 -5.16 -1.15 -17.54
N VAL A 38 -4.18 -1.72 -16.83
CA VAL A 38 -4.43 -2.84 -15.92
C VAL A 38 -5.38 -2.43 -14.78
N LEU A 39 -5.19 -1.24 -14.20
CA LEU A 39 -6.09 -0.71 -13.16
C LEU A 39 -7.49 -0.41 -13.71
N ILE A 40 -7.60 0.09 -14.94
CA ILE A 40 -8.89 0.31 -15.61
C ILE A 40 -9.61 -1.03 -15.79
N CYS A 41 -8.93 -2.05 -16.34
CA CYS A 41 -9.47 -3.39 -16.49
C CYS A 41 -9.91 -3.99 -15.14
N CYS A 42 -9.09 -3.87 -14.09
CA CYS A 42 -9.44 -4.37 -12.76
C CYS A 42 -10.70 -3.69 -12.18
N ASN A 43 -10.86 -2.37 -12.39
CA ASN A 43 -12.05 -1.64 -11.95
C ASN A 43 -13.30 -2.06 -12.75
N LEU A 44 -13.19 -2.28 -14.06
CA LEU A 44 -14.29 -2.79 -14.88
C LEU A 44 -14.71 -4.21 -14.48
N ILE A 45 -13.73 -5.09 -14.23
CA ILE A 45 -13.98 -6.45 -13.75
C ILE A 45 -14.71 -6.40 -12.41
N THR A 46 -14.26 -5.54 -11.48
CA THR A 46 -14.88 -5.36 -10.16
C THR A 46 -16.34 -4.91 -10.27
N MET A 47 -16.68 -4.07 -11.26
CA MET A 47 -18.03 -3.58 -11.47
C MET A 47 -18.99 -4.65 -12.03
N HIS A 48 -18.51 -5.56 -12.88
CA HIS A 48 -19.34 -6.54 -13.59
C HIS A 48 -19.37 -7.94 -12.96
N THR A 49 -18.51 -8.19 -11.97
CA THR A 49 -18.31 -9.53 -11.42
C THR A 49 -19.07 -9.73 -10.11
N ASN A 50 -19.92 -10.76 -10.08
CA ASN A 50 -20.56 -11.24 -8.84
C ASN A 50 -19.81 -12.41 -8.18
N ASN A 51 -18.81 -13.00 -8.87
CA ASN A 51 -18.01 -14.09 -8.34
C ASN A 51 -16.97 -13.58 -7.33
N MET A 52 -17.07 -14.05 -6.08
CA MET A 52 -16.20 -13.62 -4.97
C MET A 52 -14.72 -13.91 -5.21
N LEU A 53 -14.37 -15.04 -5.85
CA LEU A 53 -12.97 -15.40 -6.13
C LEU A 53 -12.36 -14.46 -7.17
N LEU A 54 -13.09 -14.22 -8.25
CA LEU A 54 -12.62 -13.36 -9.34
C LEU A 54 -12.51 -11.90 -8.88
N LEU A 55 -13.43 -11.44 -8.02
CA LEU A 55 -13.33 -10.16 -7.33
C LEU A 55 -12.07 -10.06 -6.45
N THR A 56 -11.78 -11.10 -5.66
CA THR A 56 -10.60 -11.13 -4.77
C THR A 56 -9.30 -11.06 -5.57
N VAL A 57 -9.20 -11.81 -6.66
CA VAL A 57 -8.02 -11.79 -7.55
C VAL A 57 -7.88 -10.42 -8.24
N ALA A 58 -8.98 -9.84 -8.73
CA ALA A 58 -8.97 -8.51 -9.35
C ALA A 58 -8.54 -7.42 -8.36
N CYS A 59 -9.02 -7.46 -7.12
CA CYS A 59 -8.62 -6.51 -6.07
C CYS A 59 -7.15 -6.70 -5.64
N PHE A 60 -6.68 -7.95 -5.56
CA PHE A 60 -5.26 -8.24 -5.32
C PHE A 60 -4.36 -7.63 -6.40
N LEU A 61 -4.72 -7.86 -7.68
CA LEU A 61 -3.98 -7.32 -8.82
C LEU A 61 -4.03 -5.78 -8.83
N SER A 62 -5.21 -5.21 -8.59
CA SER A 62 -5.39 -3.76 -8.44
C SER A 62 -4.48 -3.17 -7.35
N GLY A 63 -4.38 -3.82 -6.18
CA GLY A 63 -3.46 -3.43 -5.11
C GLY A 63 -1.99 -3.46 -5.54
N PHE A 64 -1.57 -4.56 -6.18
CA PHE A 64 -0.20 -4.75 -6.66
C PHE A 64 0.21 -3.66 -7.66
N PHE A 65 -0.58 -3.43 -8.70
CA PHE A 65 -0.27 -2.45 -9.75
C PHE A 65 -0.41 -1.01 -9.25
N ARG A 66 -1.35 -0.72 -8.35
CA ARG A 66 -1.53 0.61 -7.79
C ARG A 66 -0.30 1.07 -7.02
N MET A 67 0.24 0.22 -6.13
CA MET A 67 1.44 0.57 -5.38
C MET A 67 2.68 0.65 -6.28
N TRP A 68 2.71 -0.13 -7.37
CA TRP A 68 3.77 -0.01 -8.38
C TRP A 68 3.73 1.35 -9.10
N GLY A 69 2.55 1.82 -9.50
CA GLY A 69 2.38 3.12 -10.14
C GLY A 69 2.69 4.30 -9.21
N THR A 70 2.20 4.29 -7.98
CA THR A 70 2.42 5.39 -7.02
C THR A 70 3.88 5.55 -6.65
N PHE A 71 4.59 4.44 -6.39
CA PHE A 71 6.01 4.47 -6.10
C PHE A 71 6.82 5.07 -7.25
N GLU A 72 6.46 4.74 -8.49
CA GLU A 72 7.12 5.31 -9.66
C GLU A 72 6.86 6.82 -9.79
N CYS A 73 5.64 7.29 -9.52
CA CYS A 73 5.35 8.73 -9.47
C CYS A 73 6.16 9.45 -8.39
N PHE A 74 6.17 8.95 -7.15
CA PHE A 74 6.92 9.55 -6.04
C PHE A 74 8.42 9.57 -6.30
N SER A 75 8.93 8.49 -6.88
CA SER A 75 10.32 8.36 -7.31
C SER A 75 10.78 9.49 -8.25
N ASN A 76 9.94 9.85 -9.22
CA ASN A 76 10.26 10.89 -10.21
C ASN A 76 10.08 12.29 -9.63
N MET A 77 9.04 12.50 -8.84
CA MET A 77 8.77 13.76 -8.16
C MET A 77 9.89 14.17 -7.20
N ARG A 78 10.58 13.20 -6.59
CA ARG A 78 11.75 13.44 -5.72
C ARG A 78 12.78 14.37 -6.34
N LEU A 79 13.09 14.18 -7.63
CA LEU A 79 14.11 14.96 -8.33
C LEU A 79 13.67 16.42 -8.58
N THR A 80 12.37 16.67 -8.65
CA THR A 80 11.81 18.02 -8.85
C THR A 80 11.74 18.80 -7.54
N ILE A 81 11.37 18.14 -6.44
CA ILE A 81 11.13 18.81 -5.15
C ILE A 81 12.42 19.04 -4.37
N THR A 82 13.35 18.10 -4.44
CA THR A 82 14.59 18.19 -3.65
C THR A 82 15.81 17.94 -4.53
N PRO A 83 16.22 18.94 -5.34
CA PRO A 83 17.41 18.83 -6.18
C PRO A 83 18.69 18.59 -5.35
N GLU A 84 18.71 19.03 -4.08
CA GLU A 84 19.81 18.82 -3.13
C GLU A 84 19.85 17.43 -2.47
N GLY A 85 18.81 16.60 -2.66
CA GLY A 85 18.75 15.25 -2.09
C GLY A 85 18.44 15.16 -0.58
N ASN A 86 17.97 16.24 0.05
CA ASN A 86 17.54 16.25 1.45
C ASN A 86 16.27 15.39 1.67
N PHE A 87 16.47 14.10 1.97
CA PHE A 87 15.39 13.14 2.23
C PHE A 87 14.44 13.56 3.36
N SER A 88 14.92 14.37 4.30
CA SER A 88 14.14 14.85 5.43
C SER A 88 12.95 15.74 5.05
N VAL A 89 13.02 16.46 3.91
CA VAL A 89 11.89 17.27 3.39
C VAL A 89 10.95 16.43 2.53
N PHE A 90 11.50 15.43 1.86
CA PHE A 90 10.76 14.55 0.95
C PHE A 90 9.78 13.62 1.68
N TYR A 91 10.17 13.09 2.84
CA TYR A 91 9.32 12.16 3.60
C TYR A 91 8.02 12.78 4.13
N PRO A 92 8.05 13.91 4.86
CA PRO A 92 6.84 14.62 5.29
C PRO A 92 5.93 14.96 4.11
N PHE A 93 6.50 15.41 2.99
CA PHE A 93 5.74 15.73 1.79
C PHE A 93 4.97 14.53 1.23
N ILE A 94 5.59 13.35 1.14
CA ILE A 94 4.88 12.13 0.72
C ILE A 94 3.75 11.80 1.71
N TYR A 95 4.01 11.87 3.01
CA TYR A 95 3.00 11.56 4.02
C TYR A 95 1.78 12.47 3.90
N ILE A 96 1.98 13.76 3.64
CA ILE A 96 0.91 14.74 3.42
C ILE A 96 0.07 14.33 2.22
N ILE A 97 0.70 14.15 1.05
CA ILE A 97 -0.02 13.76 -0.17
C ILE A 97 -0.80 12.46 0.04
N VAL A 98 -0.18 11.45 0.64
CA VAL A 98 -0.81 10.13 0.82
C VAL A 98 -1.99 10.23 1.80
N LEU A 99 -1.80 10.84 2.97
CA LEU A 99 -2.84 10.94 4.00
C LEU A 99 -4.00 11.82 3.52
N GLU A 100 -3.71 12.95 2.87
CA GLU A 100 -4.73 13.83 2.30
C GLU A 100 -5.53 13.13 1.19
N SER A 101 -4.85 12.41 0.30
CA SER A 101 -5.51 11.66 -0.76
C SER A 101 -6.45 10.59 -0.21
N ILE A 102 -6.07 9.91 0.88
CA ILE A 102 -6.94 8.92 1.54
C ILE A 102 -8.23 9.61 2.02
N GLN A 103 -8.13 10.75 2.70
CA GLN A 103 -9.31 11.45 3.21
C GLN A 103 -10.19 12.05 2.12
N LEU A 104 -9.58 12.67 1.09
CA LEU A 104 -10.30 13.19 -0.07
C LEU A 104 -11.04 12.09 -0.83
N SER A 105 -10.38 10.93 -1.02
CA SER A 105 -11.00 9.79 -1.70
C SER A 105 -12.18 9.22 -0.91
N GLY A 106 -12.08 9.12 0.42
CA GLY A 106 -13.17 8.67 1.29
C GLY A 106 -14.37 9.62 1.29
N LEU A 107 -14.12 10.93 1.36
CA LEU A 107 -15.16 11.96 1.24
C LEU A 107 -15.88 11.85 -0.11
N THR A 108 -15.13 11.95 -1.20
CA THR A 108 -15.67 11.93 -2.58
C THR A 108 -16.47 10.67 -2.84
N SER A 109 -15.96 9.51 -2.42
CA SER A 109 -16.64 8.22 -2.56
C SER A 109 -17.99 8.19 -1.86
N THR A 110 -18.08 8.75 -0.66
CA THR A 110 -19.31 8.69 0.15
C THR A 110 -20.36 9.64 -0.41
N TYR A 111 -19.97 10.86 -0.81
CA TYR A 111 -20.90 11.79 -1.48
C TYR A 111 -21.43 11.23 -2.80
N ILE A 112 -20.58 10.62 -3.62
CA ILE A 112 -21.01 10.03 -4.89
C ILE A 112 -21.93 8.82 -4.67
N SER A 113 -21.66 8.01 -3.65
CA SER A 113 -22.48 6.83 -3.34
C SER A 113 -23.83 7.17 -2.71
N ASP A 114 -23.97 8.38 -2.16
CA ASP A 114 -25.24 8.86 -1.61
C ASP A 114 -26.13 9.46 -2.71
N TRP A 115 -25.53 10.27 -3.60
CA TRP A 115 -26.24 10.91 -4.72
C TRP A 115 -26.51 9.95 -5.90
N GLY A 116 -25.68 8.92 -6.05
CA GLY A 116 -25.74 7.96 -7.15
C GLY A 116 -25.42 6.55 -6.70
N ASN A 117 -25.63 5.60 -7.60
CA ASN A 117 -25.26 4.20 -7.33
C ASN A 117 -23.74 4.03 -7.16
N TRP A 118 -23.32 3.06 -6.34
CA TRP A 118 -21.92 2.65 -6.12
C TRP A 118 -21.11 2.42 -7.41
N ARG A 119 -21.79 2.09 -8.52
CA ARG A 119 -21.20 1.94 -9.86
C ARG A 119 -20.55 3.24 -10.36
N TYR A 120 -21.08 4.40 -10.02
CA TYR A 120 -20.54 5.70 -10.46
C TYR A 120 -19.19 6.02 -9.81
N MET A 121 -18.93 5.52 -8.60
CA MET A 121 -17.61 5.63 -7.97
C MET A 121 -16.53 4.97 -8.84
N HIS A 122 -16.79 3.76 -9.34
CA HIS A 122 -15.86 3.05 -10.22
C HIS A 122 -15.66 3.78 -11.56
N TRP A 123 -16.73 4.33 -12.13
CA TRP A 123 -16.63 5.14 -13.37
C TRP A 123 -15.79 6.41 -13.17
N MET A 124 -15.93 7.10 -12.04
CA MET A 124 -15.10 8.26 -11.72
C MET A 124 -13.62 7.86 -11.63
N VAL A 125 -13.30 6.77 -10.93
CA VAL A 125 -11.92 6.27 -10.80
C VAL A 125 -11.35 5.88 -12.16
N ILE A 126 -12.14 5.23 -13.01
CA ILE A 126 -11.75 4.90 -14.39
C ILE A 126 -11.48 6.17 -15.19
N GLY A 127 -12.35 7.19 -15.10
CA GLY A 127 -12.15 8.48 -15.76
C GLY A 127 -10.86 9.17 -15.34
N LEU A 128 -10.55 9.19 -14.04
CA LEU A 128 -9.30 9.74 -13.51
C LEU A 128 -8.08 8.96 -14.02
N LEU A 129 -8.15 7.62 -14.05
CA LEU A 129 -7.07 6.77 -14.56
C LEU A 129 -6.84 6.99 -16.07
N ILE A 130 -7.90 7.19 -16.85
CA ILE A 130 -7.81 7.53 -18.28
C ILE A 130 -7.15 8.90 -18.45
N ALA A 131 -7.53 9.89 -17.65
CA ALA A 131 -6.91 11.21 -17.68
C ALA A 131 -5.40 11.12 -17.40
N VAL A 132 -5.00 10.37 -16.36
CA VAL A 132 -3.57 10.11 -16.07
C VAL A 132 -2.88 9.40 -17.24
N TRP A 133 -3.53 8.39 -17.82
CA TRP A 133 -2.99 7.64 -18.96
C TRP A 133 -2.74 8.55 -20.17
N LEU A 134 -3.69 9.43 -20.49
CA LEU A 134 -3.57 10.44 -21.54
C LEU A 134 -2.49 11.48 -21.23
N CYS A 135 -2.42 11.97 -19.99
CA CYS A 135 -1.35 12.88 -19.56
C CYS A 135 0.03 12.25 -19.75
N VAL A 136 0.21 10.97 -19.37
CA VAL A 136 1.48 10.25 -19.58
C VAL A 136 1.78 10.08 -21.07
N LEU A 137 0.77 9.81 -21.91
CA LEU A 137 0.92 9.70 -23.36
C LEU A 137 1.39 11.03 -23.99
N CYS A 138 0.77 12.15 -23.60
CA CYS A 138 1.02 13.47 -24.18
C CYS A 138 2.27 14.17 -23.62
N LEU A 139 2.48 14.15 -22.31
CA LEU A 139 3.52 14.96 -21.65
C LEU A 139 4.87 14.22 -21.49
N THR A 140 4.89 12.89 -21.50
CA THR A 140 6.11 12.14 -21.14
C THR A 140 6.95 11.76 -22.36
N ARG A 141 8.11 12.43 -22.52
CA ARG A 141 9.13 12.08 -23.52
C ARG A 141 9.91 10.84 -23.10
N HIS A 142 10.27 9.98 -24.06
CA HIS A 142 10.98 8.72 -23.79
C HIS A 142 12.46 8.95 -23.48
N ILE A 143 12.79 9.28 -22.23
CA ILE A 143 14.18 9.45 -21.76
C ILE A 143 14.56 8.28 -20.84
N ARG A 144 15.65 7.59 -21.16
CA ARG A 144 16.19 6.46 -20.37
C ARG A 144 17.35 6.96 -19.51
N VAL A 145 17.12 7.09 -18.21
CA VAL A 145 18.14 7.61 -17.27
C VAL A 145 19.04 6.50 -16.68
N MET A 146 18.64 5.22 -16.73
CA MET A 146 19.39 4.12 -16.09
C MET A 146 19.70 2.92 -17.00
N ARG A 147 20.83 2.25 -16.74
CA ARG A 147 21.32 1.05 -17.45
C ARG A 147 20.48 -0.18 -17.07
N LYS A 148 20.09 -1.00 -18.06
CA LYS A 148 19.25 -2.20 -17.86
C LYS A 148 19.94 -3.19 -16.92
N VAL A 149 19.31 -3.52 -15.80
CA VAL A 149 19.73 -4.67 -14.98
C VAL A 149 18.84 -5.88 -15.30
N PRO A 150 19.37 -7.08 -15.56
CA PRO A 150 18.58 -8.28 -15.84
C PRO A 150 17.76 -8.74 -14.62
N LEU A 151 16.52 -9.21 -14.85
CA LEU A 151 15.59 -9.72 -13.82
C LEU A 151 15.77 -11.22 -13.49
N ILE A 152 16.84 -11.84 -13.98
CA ILE A 152 16.95 -13.30 -14.06
C ILE A 152 16.97 -14.03 -12.70
N ASN A 153 17.14 -13.32 -11.58
CA ASN A 153 17.24 -13.92 -10.24
C ASN A 153 16.15 -13.45 -9.25
N VAL A 154 14.96 -13.06 -9.70
CA VAL A 154 13.85 -12.71 -8.78
C VAL A 154 13.16 -14.00 -8.29
N ASP A 155 13.10 -14.19 -6.98
CA ASP A 155 12.43 -15.34 -6.35
C ASP A 155 10.89 -15.16 -6.34
N TRP A 156 10.26 -15.42 -7.49
CA TRP A 156 8.79 -15.38 -7.65
C TRP A 156 8.07 -16.39 -6.76
N ILE A 157 8.70 -17.53 -6.49
CA ILE A 157 8.17 -18.56 -5.60
C ILE A 157 8.13 -18.05 -4.16
N GLY A 158 9.18 -17.36 -3.70
CA GLY A 158 9.18 -16.68 -2.41
C GLY A 158 8.07 -15.64 -2.28
N CYS A 159 7.85 -14.83 -3.32
CA CYS A 159 6.73 -13.87 -3.35
C CYS A 159 5.36 -14.58 -3.22
N ALA A 160 5.17 -15.70 -3.93
CA ALA A 160 3.94 -16.47 -3.87
C ALA A 160 3.72 -17.11 -2.49
N LEU A 161 4.76 -17.69 -1.88
CA LEU A 161 4.71 -18.26 -0.53
C LEU A 161 4.37 -17.22 0.54
N TRP A 162 4.99 -16.03 0.50
CA TRP A 162 4.62 -14.92 1.38
C TRP A 162 3.18 -14.47 1.15
N GLY A 163 2.72 -14.43 -0.10
CA GLY A 163 1.33 -14.12 -0.43
C GLY A 163 0.34 -15.13 0.14
N ILE A 164 0.59 -16.43 -0.04
CA ILE A 164 -0.24 -17.52 0.52
C ILE A 164 -0.32 -17.42 2.04
N MET A 165 0.82 -17.18 2.70
CA MET A 165 0.86 -17.00 4.15
C MET A 165 -0.01 -15.80 4.61
N LEU A 166 0.13 -14.65 3.95
CA LEU A 166 -0.68 -13.46 4.27
C LEU A 166 -2.17 -13.68 4.01
N PHE A 167 -2.53 -14.32 2.90
CA PHE A 167 -3.92 -14.66 2.59
C PHE A 167 -4.51 -15.62 3.62
N ALA A 168 -3.75 -16.62 4.06
CA ALA A 168 -4.19 -17.59 5.07
C ALA A 168 -4.41 -16.92 6.44
N ILE A 169 -3.49 -16.05 6.88
CA ILE A 169 -3.63 -15.29 8.13
C ILE A 169 -4.87 -14.40 8.09
N VAL A 170 -5.03 -13.63 7.02
CA VAL A 170 -6.18 -12.74 6.84
C VAL A 170 -7.49 -13.52 6.80
N PHE A 171 -7.51 -14.68 6.14
CA PHE A 171 -8.69 -15.54 6.10
C PHE A 171 -9.10 -16.01 7.51
N VAL A 172 -8.14 -16.45 8.33
CA VAL A 172 -8.39 -16.85 9.73
C VAL A 172 -8.90 -15.66 10.56
N CYS A 173 -8.32 -14.48 10.40
CA CYS A 173 -8.74 -13.28 11.15
C CYS A 173 -10.14 -12.80 10.78
N ILE A 174 -10.52 -12.86 9.50
CA ILE A 174 -11.83 -12.36 9.04
C ILE A 174 -12.94 -13.38 9.29
N TYR A 175 -12.68 -14.65 8.97
CA TYR A 175 -13.69 -15.70 9.01
C TYR A 175 -13.63 -16.56 10.28
N GLY A 176 -12.75 -16.19 11.23
CA GLY A 176 -12.59 -16.84 12.52
C GLY A 176 -13.91 -17.03 13.26
N GLU A 177 -14.61 -15.93 13.53
CA GLU A 177 -15.90 -15.95 14.19
C GLU A 177 -17.00 -16.62 13.35
N TYR A 178 -16.98 -16.44 12.03
CA TYR A 178 -18.00 -17.00 11.14
C TYR A 178 -17.99 -18.53 11.06
N TYR A 179 -16.81 -19.16 11.20
CA TYR A 179 -16.65 -20.61 11.16
C TYR A 179 -16.33 -21.21 12.55
N ASP A 180 -16.72 -20.55 13.64
CA ASP A 180 -16.49 -21.05 15.01
C ASP A 180 -15.02 -21.41 15.31
N TRP A 181 -14.11 -20.58 14.82
CA TRP A 181 -12.66 -20.63 15.08
C TRP A 181 -12.04 -22.01 14.81
N LEU A 182 -11.69 -22.76 15.85
CA LEU A 182 -10.95 -24.01 15.72
C LEU A 182 -11.84 -25.24 15.49
N ASP A 183 -13.16 -25.09 15.62
CA ASP A 183 -14.08 -26.21 15.41
C ASP A 183 -14.19 -26.57 13.92
N SER A 184 -14.15 -25.55 13.05
CA SER A 184 -14.21 -25.74 11.60
C SER A 184 -12.92 -26.28 11.00
N ILE A 185 -13.07 -27.30 10.14
CA ILE A 185 -12.00 -27.88 9.34
C ILE A 185 -11.30 -26.83 8.46
N TYR A 186 -12.04 -25.84 7.93
CA TYR A 186 -11.51 -24.84 7.00
C TYR A 186 -10.50 -23.90 7.66
N ILE A 187 -10.74 -23.49 8.91
CA ILE A 187 -9.81 -22.66 9.68
C ILE A 187 -8.60 -23.49 10.09
N ARG A 188 -8.80 -24.72 10.57
CA ARG A 188 -7.69 -25.61 10.92
C ARG A 188 -6.75 -25.84 9.74
N THR A 189 -7.30 -26.14 8.56
CA THR A 189 -6.49 -26.28 7.34
C THR A 189 -5.78 -24.98 6.98
N SER A 190 -6.43 -23.83 7.14
CA SER A 190 -5.83 -22.53 6.83
C SER A 190 -4.67 -22.19 7.77
N ILE A 191 -4.78 -22.51 9.06
CA ILE A 191 -3.68 -22.37 10.04
C ILE A 191 -2.51 -23.28 9.67
N VAL A 192 -2.78 -24.55 9.33
CA VAL A 192 -1.74 -25.50 8.90
C VAL A 192 -1.04 -24.99 7.63
N VAL A 193 -1.80 -24.50 6.65
CA VAL A 193 -1.23 -23.90 5.43
C VAL A 193 -0.40 -22.66 5.75
N ALA A 194 -0.84 -21.78 6.65
CA ALA A 194 -0.08 -20.61 7.07
C ALA A 194 1.24 -20.99 7.73
N VAL A 195 1.23 -21.96 8.65
CA VAL A 195 2.42 -22.47 9.33
C VAL A 195 3.37 -23.16 8.34
N MET A 196 2.86 -24.00 7.46
CA MET A 196 3.66 -24.69 6.45
C MET A 196 4.29 -23.69 5.46
N ALA A 197 3.52 -22.71 4.97
CA ALA A 197 4.03 -21.66 4.11
C ALA A 197 5.11 -20.81 4.81
N LEU A 198 4.94 -20.52 6.10
CA LEU A 198 5.92 -19.80 6.91
C LEU A 198 7.21 -20.60 7.11
N LEU A 199 7.13 -21.90 7.43
CA LEU A 199 8.29 -22.78 7.57
C LEU A 199 9.05 -22.90 6.25
N LEU A 200 8.34 -23.08 5.14
CA LEU A 200 8.93 -23.09 3.80
C LEU A 200 9.60 -21.76 3.46
N ASN A 201 8.97 -20.63 3.82
CA ASN A 201 9.58 -19.31 3.67
C ASN A 201 10.88 -19.18 4.47
N ILE A 202 10.91 -19.63 5.72
CA ILE A 202 12.11 -19.57 6.58
C ILE A 202 13.23 -20.46 6.03
N ASN A 203 12.91 -21.69 5.63
CA ASN A 203 13.87 -22.60 5.01
C ASN A 203 14.44 -22.01 3.70
N ARG A 204 13.60 -21.35 2.91
CA ARG A 204 14.00 -20.70 1.67
C ARG A 204 14.83 -19.44 1.90
N MET A 205 14.49 -18.65 2.93
CA MET A 205 15.26 -17.47 3.36
C MET A 205 16.68 -17.83 3.80
N THR A 206 16.88 -19.03 4.34
CA THR A 206 18.20 -19.53 4.79
C THR A 206 18.98 -20.26 3.69
N SER A 207 18.30 -20.90 2.74
CA SER A 207 18.93 -21.70 1.67
C SER A 207 19.27 -20.91 0.40
N ILE A 208 18.52 -19.85 0.06
CA ILE A 208 18.69 -19.15 -1.22
C ILE A 208 19.62 -17.92 -1.07
N HIS A 209 20.52 -17.76 -2.03
CA HIS A 209 21.51 -16.67 -2.04
C HIS A 209 20.90 -15.26 -2.19
N ARG A 210 19.75 -15.12 -2.84
CA ARG A 210 19.00 -13.85 -2.96
C ARG A 210 17.52 -14.02 -2.56
N PRO A 211 17.21 -14.11 -1.25
CA PRO A 211 15.85 -14.29 -0.78
C PRO A 211 14.99 -13.04 -1.05
N TYR A 212 13.67 -13.22 -1.07
CA TYR A 212 12.70 -12.14 -1.27
C TYR A 212 12.75 -11.08 -0.16
N ILE A 213 12.92 -11.52 1.10
CA ILE A 213 13.25 -10.68 2.26
C ILE A 213 14.58 -11.20 2.84
N PRO A 214 15.64 -10.39 2.91
CA PRO A 214 16.92 -10.81 3.47
C PRO A 214 16.79 -11.02 4.98
N ALA A 215 17.28 -12.17 5.46
CA ALA A 215 17.24 -12.52 6.88
C ALA A 215 18.01 -11.52 7.76
N ASP A 216 18.98 -10.80 7.18
CA ASP A 216 19.76 -9.76 7.86
C ASP A 216 18.90 -8.63 8.42
N VAL A 217 17.74 -8.35 7.80
CA VAL A 217 16.80 -7.32 8.28
C VAL A 217 16.33 -7.60 9.70
N PHE A 218 16.08 -8.88 10.02
CA PHE A 218 15.65 -9.29 11.36
C PHE A 218 16.79 -9.32 12.39
N ARG A 219 18.05 -9.33 11.93
CA ARG A 219 19.23 -9.34 12.80
C ARG A 219 19.55 -7.96 13.40
N TYR A 220 18.98 -6.90 12.84
CA TYR A 220 19.13 -5.55 13.38
C TYR A 220 18.31 -5.36 14.67
N LYS A 221 18.99 -5.14 15.81
CA LYS A 221 18.35 -4.94 17.13
C LYS A 221 17.29 -3.83 17.16
N LYS A 222 17.43 -2.78 16.33
CA LYS A 222 16.48 -1.67 16.28
C LYS A 222 15.24 -1.96 15.43
N PHE A 223 15.31 -2.93 14.51
CA PHE A 223 14.19 -3.28 13.63
C PHE A 223 12.92 -3.72 14.38
N PRO A 224 12.96 -4.65 15.36
CA PRO A 224 11.75 -5.06 16.08
C PRO A 224 11.14 -3.93 16.90
N VAL A 225 11.95 -3.03 17.46
CA VAL A 225 11.46 -1.86 18.22
C VAL A 225 10.68 -0.91 17.30
N VAL A 226 11.23 -0.59 16.13
CA VAL A 226 10.55 0.26 15.14
C VAL A 226 9.27 -0.41 14.64
N LEU A 227 9.30 -1.72 14.39
CA LEU A 227 8.14 -2.48 13.93
C LEU A 227 7.01 -2.49 14.98
N VAL A 228 7.33 -2.72 16.26
CA VAL A 228 6.35 -2.67 17.36
C VAL A 228 5.77 -1.27 17.52
N LEU A 229 6.61 -0.23 17.46
CA LEU A 229 6.17 1.15 17.59
C LEU A 229 5.27 1.56 16.42
N PHE A 230 5.61 1.12 15.20
CA PHE A 230 4.76 1.30 14.02
C PHE A 230 3.44 0.54 14.12
N LEU A 231 3.46 -0.72 14.57
CA LEU A 231 2.23 -1.50 14.79
C LEU A 231 1.33 -0.86 15.84
N LEU A 232 1.90 -0.36 16.94
CA LEU A 232 1.15 0.33 17.99
C LEU A 232 0.52 1.61 17.45
N LEU A 233 1.27 2.40 16.66
CA LEU A 233 0.75 3.58 16.00
C LEU A 233 -0.38 3.25 15.02
N CYS A 234 -0.23 2.22 14.19
CA CYS A 234 -1.27 1.76 13.27
C CYS A 234 -2.51 1.24 14.02
N LEU A 235 -2.31 0.50 15.12
CA LEU A 235 -3.39 -0.03 15.95
C LEU A 235 -4.15 1.12 16.60
N PHE A 236 -3.47 2.12 17.16
CA PHE A 236 -4.10 3.28 17.77
C PHE A 236 -4.90 4.09 16.74
N LEU A 237 -4.32 4.36 15.56
CA LEU A 237 -4.98 5.11 14.49
C LEU A 237 -6.21 4.37 13.94
N THR A 238 -6.11 3.06 13.76
CA THR A 238 -7.22 2.22 13.26
C THR A 238 -8.31 2.09 14.33
N THR A 239 -7.94 1.89 15.59
CA THR A 239 -8.90 1.76 16.68
C THR A 239 -9.69 3.04 16.87
N SER A 240 -9.02 4.20 16.81
CA SER A 240 -9.68 5.51 16.90
C SER A 240 -10.71 5.69 15.78
N SER A 241 -10.37 5.37 14.53
CA SER A 241 -11.29 5.56 13.40
C SER A 241 -12.48 4.59 13.44
N VAL A 242 -12.27 3.32 13.83
CA VAL A 242 -13.35 2.33 13.95
C VAL A 242 -14.29 2.66 15.11
N LEU A 243 -13.74 3.00 16.29
CA LEU A 243 -14.54 3.38 17.47
C LEU A 243 -15.35 4.65 17.20
N GLN A 244 -14.74 5.66 16.57
CA GLN A 244 -15.45 6.89 16.19
C GLN A 244 -16.62 6.58 15.26
N ASN A 245 -16.41 5.78 14.21
CA ASN A 245 -17.50 5.38 13.30
C ASN A 245 -18.61 4.60 14.02
N LYS A 246 -18.25 3.65 14.89
CA LYS A 246 -19.23 2.88 15.67
C LYS A 246 -20.05 3.76 16.61
N LEU A 247 -19.41 4.69 17.31
CA LEU A 247 -20.07 5.63 18.23
C LEU A 247 -21.07 6.52 17.49
N LEU A 248 -20.62 7.14 16.40
CA LEU A 248 -21.44 8.10 15.64
C LEU A 248 -22.64 7.42 14.95
N THR A 249 -22.43 6.24 14.37
CA THR A 249 -23.49 5.53 13.64
C THR A 249 -24.41 4.72 14.57
N SER A 250 -23.88 4.00 15.55
CA SER A 250 -24.68 3.05 16.35
C SER A 250 -25.31 3.66 17.59
N ILE A 251 -24.69 4.66 18.20
CA ILE A 251 -25.17 5.27 19.45
C ILE A 251 -25.87 6.59 19.14
N LEU A 252 -25.19 7.45 18.36
CA LEU A 252 -25.67 8.79 18.05
C LEU A 252 -26.63 8.85 16.86
N ASN A 253 -26.78 7.74 16.13
CA ASN A 253 -27.66 7.60 14.95
C ASN A 253 -27.46 8.71 13.90
N PHE A 254 -26.21 9.16 13.71
CA PHE A 254 -25.93 10.13 12.65
C PHE A 254 -25.97 9.47 11.28
N ASP A 255 -26.54 10.19 10.31
CA ASP A 255 -26.49 9.80 8.91
C ASP A 255 -25.04 9.66 8.42
N PRO A 256 -24.74 8.69 7.52
CA PRO A 256 -23.40 8.44 7.01
C PRO A 256 -22.75 9.67 6.36
N LEU A 257 -23.56 10.60 5.81
CA LEU A 257 -23.10 11.90 5.31
C LEU A 257 -22.53 12.80 6.40
N ASN A 258 -23.16 12.85 7.58
CA ASN A 258 -22.68 13.63 8.70
C ASN A 258 -21.43 12.98 9.31
N VAL A 259 -21.38 11.65 9.37
CA VAL A 259 -20.20 10.91 9.83
C VAL A 259 -18.98 11.18 8.95
N ILE A 260 -19.13 11.12 7.62
CA ILE A 260 -18.01 11.38 6.70
C ILE A 260 -17.61 12.85 6.72
N SER A 261 -18.53 13.79 6.98
CA SER A 261 -18.24 15.22 7.02
C SER A 261 -17.21 15.59 8.09
N LEU A 262 -17.14 14.83 9.19
CA LEU A 262 -16.13 14.97 10.25
C LEU A 262 -14.71 14.73 9.74
N ASN A 263 -14.55 13.96 8.66
CA ASN A 263 -13.25 13.73 8.04
C ASN A 263 -12.63 15.01 7.45
N ARG A 264 -13.42 16.08 7.24
CA ARG A 264 -12.90 17.41 6.89
C ARG A 264 -12.05 18.01 8.01
N PHE A 265 -12.36 17.74 9.28
CA PHE A 265 -11.51 18.18 10.40
C PHE A 265 -10.21 17.39 10.44
N SER A 266 -10.24 16.09 10.15
CA SER A 266 -9.01 15.30 10.00
C SER A 266 -8.14 15.81 8.86
N PHE A 267 -8.74 16.23 7.74
CA PHE A 267 -8.03 16.87 6.63
C PHE A 267 -7.36 18.17 7.06
N ALA A 268 -8.09 19.07 7.74
CA ALA A 268 -7.52 20.31 8.28
C ALA A 268 -6.39 20.05 9.31
N GLY A 269 -6.54 19.02 10.14
CA GLY A 269 -5.51 18.62 11.11
C GLY A 269 -4.23 18.12 10.46
N ILE A 270 -4.33 17.37 9.36
CA ILE A 270 -3.16 16.92 8.58
C ILE A 270 -2.44 18.12 7.97
N LEU A 271 -3.17 19.06 7.36
CA LEU A 271 -2.60 20.29 6.80
C LEU A 271 -1.94 21.18 7.85
N ALA A 272 -2.58 21.35 9.02
CA ALA A 272 -2.01 22.12 10.12
C ALA A 272 -0.74 21.46 10.67
N GLY A 273 -0.77 20.14 10.91
CA GLY A 273 0.39 19.39 11.37
C GLY A 273 1.56 19.43 10.38
N ALA A 274 1.25 19.33 9.09
CA ALA A 274 2.20 19.53 8.01
C ALA A 274 2.84 20.92 8.03
N GLY A 275 2.01 21.97 8.11
CA GLY A 275 2.47 23.36 8.14
C GLY A 275 3.41 23.62 9.32
N ILE A 276 3.10 23.09 10.50
CA ILE A 276 3.96 23.20 11.69
C ILE A 276 5.30 22.49 11.48
N VAL A 277 5.29 21.26 10.94
CA VAL A 277 6.54 20.53 10.68
C VAL A 277 7.42 21.26 9.67
N PHE A 278 6.83 21.88 8.64
CA PHE A 278 7.56 22.68 7.65
C PHE A 278 8.06 24.02 8.22
N ALA A 279 7.32 24.65 9.13
CA ALA A 279 7.70 25.91 9.75
C ALA A 279 8.82 25.76 10.80
N GLU A 280 8.80 24.67 11.57
CA GLU A 280 9.82 24.38 12.60
C GLU A 280 11.11 23.79 12.01
N PHE A 281 11.06 23.28 10.76
CA PHE A 281 12.18 22.59 10.12
C PHE A 281 13.44 23.45 9.89
N PRO A 282 13.34 24.71 9.43
CA PRO A 282 14.49 25.59 9.23
C PRO A 282 15.19 25.96 10.54
N GLU A 283 14.49 25.98 11.66
CA GLU A 283 15.02 26.48 12.94
C GLU A 283 15.84 25.44 13.70
N ARG A 284 15.60 24.14 13.51
CA ARG A 284 16.20 23.09 14.37
C ARG A 284 17.40 22.34 13.81
N GLY A 285 17.82 22.55 12.56
CA GLY A 285 19.06 21.97 12.00
C GLY A 285 19.27 20.48 12.31
N GLY A 286 18.20 19.68 12.39
CA GLY A 286 18.24 18.35 13.02
C GLY A 286 18.72 17.25 12.07
N SER A 287 19.86 16.63 12.39
CA SER A 287 20.33 15.39 11.76
C SER A 287 19.48 14.20 12.22
N TRP A 288 18.74 13.59 11.29
CA TRP A 288 17.87 12.45 11.58
C TRP A 288 18.48 11.11 11.15
N ASP A 289 19.58 10.69 11.76
CA ASP A 289 20.29 9.42 11.48
C ASP A 289 19.43 8.15 11.67
N SER A 290 18.28 8.23 12.34
CA SER A 290 17.43 7.05 12.60
C SER A 290 16.52 6.64 11.44
N LEU A 291 16.11 7.55 10.54
CA LEU A 291 15.31 7.19 9.35
C LEU A 291 16.20 6.82 8.16
N TYR A 292 17.40 7.42 8.06
CA TYR A 292 18.43 7.02 7.10
C TYR A 292 18.80 5.54 7.22
N CYS A 293 18.64 4.93 8.39
CA CYS A 293 19.00 3.53 8.61
C CYS A 293 18.06 2.56 7.87
N PHE A 294 16.75 2.84 7.75
CA PHE A 294 15.83 1.95 7.04
C PHE A 294 16.12 1.93 5.53
N ASP A 295 16.30 3.12 4.95
CA ASP A 295 16.60 3.26 3.52
C ASP A 295 18.03 2.83 3.18
N ASN A 296 19.01 3.01 4.09
CA ASN A 296 20.39 2.54 3.89
C ASN A 296 20.53 1.04 4.14
N ILE A 297 19.72 0.41 5.01
CA ILE A 297 19.65 -1.06 5.13
C ILE A 297 19.01 -1.66 3.88
N TYR A 298 17.92 -1.09 3.35
CA TYR A 298 17.32 -1.56 2.09
C TYR A 298 18.21 -1.23 0.87
N CYS A 299 18.79 -0.04 0.77
CA CYS A 299 19.74 0.28 -0.29
C CYS A 299 20.99 -0.60 -0.21
N LYS A 300 21.65 -0.77 0.95
CA LYS A 300 22.84 -1.66 1.10
C LYS A 300 22.53 -3.13 0.91
N ALA A 301 21.38 -3.63 1.38
CA ALA A 301 20.99 -5.03 1.16
C ALA A 301 20.76 -5.35 -0.33
N TYR A 302 20.51 -4.34 -1.18
CA TYR A 302 20.26 -4.51 -2.60
C TYR A 302 21.27 -3.80 -3.53
N THR A 303 22.32 -3.16 -2.98
CA THR A 303 23.52 -2.72 -3.70
C THR A 303 24.67 -3.71 -3.50
N PHE A 304 24.49 -4.89 -4.07
CA PHE A 304 25.58 -5.76 -4.55
C PHE A 304 25.12 -6.47 -5.83
#